data_AF-A0A6N7PZX1-F1
#
_entry.id   AF-A0A6N7PZX1-F1
#
_cell.length_a   1.000
_cell.length_b   1.000
_cell.length_c   1.000
_cell.angle_alpha   90.00
_cell.angle_beta   90.00
_cell.angle_gamma   90.00
#
_symmetry.space_group_name_H-M   'P 1'
#
loop_
_entity.id
_entity.type
_entity.pdbx_description
1 polymer ?
#
loop_
_entity_poly.entity_id
_entity_poly.type
_entity_poly.pdbx_seq_one_letter_code
_entity_poly.pdbx_strand_id
1 'polypeptide(L)'
;MKRSRVRERERLRAPVETTDPAALAAYAGELRPVVANLRALAEDATTAPSQRVHARAFLRREILRGIRELEARIDAAAPAPSPAS
;
A
#
# COMPACT_ATOMS: atom_id res chain seq x y z
N MET A 1 3.19 11.67 24.52
CA MET A 1 3.54 11.32 23.12
C MET A 1 2.49 10.51 22.32
N LYS A 2 1.28 10.21 22.84
CA LYS A 2 0.24 9.46 22.09
C LYS A 2 -0.53 10.28 21.01
N ARG A 3 -0.66 11.60 21.18
CA ARG A 3 -1.46 12.46 20.28
C ARG A 3 -0.87 12.62 18.86
N SER A 4 0.45 12.51 18.72
CA SER A 4 1.14 12.70 17.43
C SER A 4 0.85 11.56 16.44
N ARG A 5 0.92 10.29 16.89
CA ARG A 5 0.64 9.12 16.03
C ARG A 5 -0.83 9.02 15.60
N VAL A 6 -1.76 9.52 16.41
CA VAL A 6 -3.19 9.54 16.07
C VAL A 6 -3.44 10.52 14.93
N ARG A 7 -2.95 11.76 15.06
CA ARG A 7 -3.05 12.79 14.01
C ARG A 7 -2.41 12.39 12.69
N GLU A 8 -1.28 11.69 12.75
CA GLU A 8 -0.60 11.18 11.55
C GLU A 8 -1.46 10.14 10.83
N ARG A 9 -2.06 9.20 11.57
CA ARG A 9 -2.99 8.21 10.99
C ARG A 9 -4.26 8.84 10.43
N GLU A 10 -4.77 9.88 11.07
CA GLU A 10 -5.92 10.65 10.57
C GLU A 10 -5.58 11.36 9.27
N ARG A 11 -4.40 11.99 9.19
CA ARG A 11 -3.92 12.65 7.98
C ARG A 11 -3.80 11.67 6.81
N LEU A 12 -3.28 10.47 7.04
CA LEU A 12 -3.17 9.42 6.01
C LEU A 12 -4.53 8.88 5.54
N ARG A 13 -5.61 9.08 6.31
CA ARG A 13 -6.97 8.66 5.95
C ARG A 13 -7.79 9.77 5.33
N ALA A 14 -7.29 11.01 5.34
CA ALA A 14 -8.00 12.14 4.75
C ALA A 14 -8.15 11.92 3.24
N PRO A 15 -9.30 12.28 2.65
CA PRO A 15 -9.45 12.28 1.19
C PRO A 15 -8.38 13.15 0.55
N VAL A 16 -7.87 12.71 -0.59
CA VAL A 16 -6.94 13.50 -1.41
C VAL A 16 -7.74 14.46 -2.27
N GLU A 17 -7.46 15.75 -2.16
CA GLU A 17 -7.95 16.76 -3.09
C GLU A 17 -7.23 16.59 -4.43
N THR A 18 -7.99 16.46 -5.52
CA THR A 18 -7.46 16.25 -6.88
C THR A 18 -8.28 17.05 -7.89
N THR A 19 -7.61 17.52 -8.94
CA THR A 19 -8.26 18.18 -10.09
C THR A 19 -8.94 17.17 -11.02
N ASP A 20 -8.62 15.88 -10.90
CA ASP A 20 -9.25 14.80 -11.67
C ASP A 20 -9.63 13.61 -10.77
N PRO A 21 -10.86 13.62 -10.21
CA PRO A 21 -11.36 12.54 -9.37
C PRO A 21 -11.57 11.21 -10.12
N ALA A 22 -11.86 11.26 -11.42
CA ALA A 22 -12.13 10.06 -12.22
C ALA A 22 -10.84 9.27 -12.50
N ALA A 23 -9.76 9.96 -12.88
CA ALA A 23 -8.45 9.35 -13.04
C ALA A 23 -7.92 8.77 -11.72
N LEU A 24 -8.09 9.50 -10.60
CA LEU A 24 -7.70 8.99 -9.28
C LEU A 24 -8.49 7.73 -8.90
N ALA A 25 -9.79 7.69 -9.18
CA ALA A 25 -10.62 6.51 -8.91
C ALA A 25 -10.23 5.31 -9.78
N ALA A 26 -9.91 5.53 -11.06
CA ALA A 26 -9.44 4.48 -11.95
C ALA A 26 -8.11 3.88 -11.46
N TYR A 27 -7.12 4.73 -11.16
CA TYR A 27 -5.83 4.30 -10.64
C TYR A 27 -5.96 3.57 -9.29
N ALA A 28 -6.81 4.07 -8.38
CA ALA A 28 -7.12 3.37 -7.13
C ALA A 28 -7.76 2.00 -7.40
N GLY A 29 -8.58 1.88 -8.44
CA GLY A 29 -9.14 0.61 -8.93
C GLY A 29 -8.06 -0.41 -9.30
N GLU A 30 -7.00 0.03 -9.98
CA GLU A 30 -5.86 -0.81 -10.36
C GLU A 30 -4.99 -1.26 -9.18
N LEU A 31 -4.94 -0.45 -8.11
CA LEU A 31 -4.18 -0.79 -6.89
C LEU A 31 -4.94 -1.75 -5.96
N ARG A 32 -6.28 -1.75 -6.00
CA ARG A 32 -7.12 -2.57 -5.10
C ARG A 32 -6.76 -4.07 -5.08
N PRO A 33 -6.52 -4.75 -6.22
CA PRO A 33 -6.14 -6.16 -6.21
C PRO A 33 -4.81 -6.42 -5.50
N VAL A 34 -3.81 -5.55 -5.70
CA VAL A 34 -2.49 -5.65 -5.05
C VAL A 34 -2.64 -5.51 -3.54
N VAL A 35 -3.40 -4.53 -3.08
CA VAL A 35 -3.71 -4.31 -1.66
C VAL A 35 -4.50 -5.47 -1.06
N ALA A 36 -5.47 -6.02 -1.80
CA ALA A 36 -6.25 -7.18 -1.35
C ALA A 36 -5.37 -8.42 -1.15
N ASN A 37 -4.45 -8.69 -2.08
CA ASN A 37 -3.49 -9.79 -1.96
C ASN A 37 -2.55 -9.60 -0.76
N LEU A 38 -2.01 -8.39 -0.59
CA LEU A 38 -1.16 -8.07 0.57
C LEU A 38 -1.90 -8.23 1.89
N ARG A 39 -3.19 -7.85 1.96
CA ARG A 39 -4.03 -8.07 3.15
C ARG A 39 -4.14 -9.55 3.48
N ALA A 40 -4.48 -10.40 2.51
CA ALA A 40 -4.61 -11.84 2.74
C ALA A 40 -3.30 -12.47 3.24
N LEU A 41 -2.16 -12.10 2.65
CA LEU A 41 -0.84 -12.56 3.09
C LEU A 41 -0.48 -12.06 4.49
N ALA A 42 -0.82 -10.81 4.82
CA ALA A 42 -0.59 -10.24 6.14
C ALA A 42 -1.46 -10.91 7.21
N GLU A 43 -2.73 -11.19 6.90
CA GLU A 43 -3.64 -11.93 7.77
C GLU A 43 -3.06 -13.33 8.06
N ASP A 44 -2.64 -14.08 7.04
CA ASP A 44 -1.98 -15.38 7.21
C ASP A 44 -0.68 -15.29 8.05
N ALA A 45 0.11 -14.24 7.85
CA ALA A 45 1.32 -14.02 8.65
C ALA A 45 1.02 -13.83 10.14
N THR A 46 -0.10 -13.19 10.49
CA THR A 46 -0.52 -12.95 11.87
C THR A 46 -1.28 -14.11 12.51
N THR A 47 -1.76 -15.07 11.73
CA THR A 47 -2.41 -16.28 12.21
C THR A 47 -1.46 -17.16 13.04
N ALA A 48 -2.03 -17.93 13.97
CA ALA A 48 -1.30 -18.89 14.79
C ALA A 48 -0.53 -19.90 13.91
N PRO A 49 0.67 -20.37 14.32
CA PRO A 49 1.49 -21.25 13.48
C PRO A 49 0.80 -22.51 12.98
N SER A 50 -0.12 -23.09 13.76
CA SER A 50 -0.89 -24.29 13.41
C SER A 50 -2.02 -24.04 12.40
N GLN A 51 -2.44 -22.79 12.23
CA GLN A 51 -3.54 -22.38 11.36
C GLN A 51 -3.05 -21.61 10.13
N ARG A 52 -1.76 -21.29 10.08
CA ARG A 52 -1.13 -20.59 8.96
C ARG A 52 -1.05 -21.50 7.75
N VAL A 53 -1.48 -20.99 6.60
CA VAL A 53 -1.48 -21.72 5.32
C VAL A 53 -0.07 -21.75 4.73
N HIS A 54 0.66 -20.63 4.80
CA HIS A 54 1.97 -20.51 4.15
C HIS A 54 3.16 -20.50 5.12
N ALA A 55 4.31 -20.95 4.64
CA ALA A 55 5.56 -20.83 5.39
C ALA A 55 5.95 -19.35 5.59
N ARG A 56 6.59 -19.02 6.72
CA ARG A 56 7.06 -17.65 7.03
C ARG A 56 7.96 -17.06 5.95
N ALA A 57 8.82 -17.88 5.36
CA ALA A 57 9.72 -17.44 4.29
C ALA A 57 8.96 -17.03 3.03
N PHE A 58 7.92 -17.79 2.66
CA PHE A 58 7.02 -17.45 1.56
C PHE A 58 6.31 -16.12 1.84
N LEU A 59 5.65 -16.00 3.00
CA LEU A 59 4.91 -14.78 3.37
C LEU A 59 5.80 -13.54 3.36
N ARG A 60 7.01 -13.63 3.94
CA ARG A 60 7.96 -12.52 3.92
C ARG A 60 8.31 -12.11 2.49
N ARG A 61 8.61 -13.06 1.62
CA ARG A 61 8.99 -12.78 0.23
C ARG A 61 7.84 -12.14 -0.54
N GLU A 62 6.64 -12.70 -0.44
CA GLU A 62 5.48 -12.24 -1.20
C GLU A 62 4.97 -10.88 -0.71
N ILE A 63 4.95 -10.64 0.60
CA ILE A 63 4.60 -9.33 1.16
C ILE A 63 5.58 -8.27 0.69
N LEU A 64 6.89 -8.54 0.77
CA LEU A 64 7.91 -7.58 0.30
C LEU A 64 7.82 -7.34 -1.21
N ARG A 65 7.50 -8.36 -2.00
CA ARG A 65 7.28 -8.21 -3.44
C ARG A 65 6.11 -7.28 -3.73
N GLY A 66 4.96 -7.47 -3.06
CA GLY A 66 3.79 -6.62 -3.26
C GLY A 66 4.02 -5.18 -2.77
N ILE A 67 4.76 -4.98 -1.68
CA ILE A 67 5.14 -3.63 -1.22
C ILE A 67 5.99 -2.92 -2.27
N ARG A 68 7.02 -3.58 -2.82
CA ARG A 68 7.87 -3.00 -3.88
C ARG A 68 7.09 -2.67 -5.15
N GLU A 69 6.09 -3.49 -5.49
CA GLU A 69 5.21 -3.21 -6.61
C GLU A 69 4.40 -1.93 -6.38
N LEU A 70 3.86 -1.74 -5.17
CA LEU A 70 3.17 -0.50 -4.81
C LEU A 70 4.11 0.71 -4.84
N GLU A 71 5.32 0.57 -4.28
CA GLU A 71 6.35 1.63 -4.31
C GLU A 71 6.66 2.04 -5.75
N ALA A 72 6.94 1.09 -6.64
CA ALA A 72 7.23 1.38 -8.05
C ALA A 72 6.07 2.06 -8.78
N ARG A 73 4.83 1.67 -8.50
CA ARG A 73 3.64 2.32 -9.07
C ARG A 73 3.44 3.74 -8.55
N ILE A 74 3.72 3.98 -7.27
CA ILE A 74 3.67 5.32 -6.66
C ILE A 74 4.72 6.21 -7.30
N ASP A 75 5.96 5.71 -7.44
CA ASP A 75 7.06 6.45 -8.06
C ASP A 75 6.75 6.78 -9.52
N ALA A 76 6.15 5.86 -10.27
CA ALA A 76 5.72 6.09 -11.65
C ALA A 76 4.57 7.11 -11.77
N ALA A 77 3.74 7.23 -10.74
CA ALA A 77 2.65 8.22 -10.68
C ALA A 77 3.13 9.59 -10.18
N ALA A 78 4.32 9.68 -9.58
CA ALA A 78 4.89 10.95 -9.16
C ALA A 78 5.32 11.76 -10.39
N PRO A 79 4.98 13.06 -10.47
CA PRO A 79 5.48 13.90 -11.56
C PRO A 79 7.00 13.92 -11.50
N ALA A 80 7.65 13.63 -12.64
CA ALA A 80 9.10 13.70 -12.74
C ALA A 80 9.58 15.10 -12.33
N PRO A 81 10.67 15.22 -11.53
CA PRO A 81 11.22 16.53 -11.22
C PRO A 81 11.59 17.23 -12.53
N SER A 82 11.00 18.39 -12.77
CA SER A 82 11.33 19.22 -13.92
C SER A 82 12.84 19.51 -13.90
N PRO A 83 13.60 19.23 -14.97
CA PRO A 83 15.00 19.61 -15.01
C PRO A 83 15.05 21.14 -14.95
N ALA A 84 15.60 21.67 -13.86
CA ALA A 84 15.83 23.10 -13.69
C ALA A 84 16.58 23.62 -14.93
N SER A 85 15.97 24.59 -15.62
CA SER A 85 16.59 25.32 -16.75
C SER A 85 17.60 26.33 -16.23
#